data_AF-A0A952PRG8-F1
#
_entry.id   AF-A0A952PRG8-F1
#
_cell.length_a   1.000
_cell.length_b   1.000
_cell.length_c   1.000
_cell.angle_alpha   90.00
_cell.angle_beta   90.00
_cell.angle_gamma   90.00
#
_symmetry.space_group_name_H-M   'P 1'
#
loop_
_entity.id
_entity.type
_entity.pdbx_description
1 polymer ?
#
loop_
_entity_poly.entity_id
_entity_poly.type
_entity_poly.pdbx_seq_one_letter_code
_entity_poly.pdbx_strand_id
1 'polypeptide(L)' 'MFIAEETTVKSILDAYPDAVQVFESHGVNVPCECDESILDTELVLCDSMCHIDDLEALIRDLQLFTENKGV' A
#
# COMPACT_ATOMS: atom_id res chain seq x y z
N MET A 1 -6.78 9.78 5.39
CA MET A 1 -7.46 9.08 4.28
C MET A 1 -8.08 7.81 4.84
N PHE A 2 -9.15 7.26 4.26
CA PHE A 2 -9.63 5.92 4.63
C PHE A 2 -9.06 4.92 3.61
N ILE A 3 -8.35 3.91 4.10
CA ILE A 3 -7.71 2.86 3.30
C ILE A 3 -8.60 1.61 3.34
N ALA A 4 -8.99 1.15 2.16
CA ALA A 4 -9.77 -0.06 1.97
C ALA A 4 -9.14 -0.92 0.86
N GLU A 5 -9.61 -2.15 0.71
CA GLU A 5 -9.18 -3.10 -0.32
C GLU A 5 -9.24 -2.54 -1.76
N GLU A 6 -10.20 -1.65 -2.01
CA GLU A 6 -10.46 -0.94 -3.29
C GLU A 6 -9.50 0.25 -3.51
N THR A 7 -8.73 0.62 -2.48
CA THR A 7 -7.80 1.74 -2.57
C THR A 7 -6.60 1.33 -3.42
N THR A 8 -6.19 2.19 -4.34
CA THR A 8 -5.02 1.92 -5.18
C THR A 8 -3.73 2.32 -4.50
N VAL A 9 -2.66 1.56 -4.76
CA VAL A 9 -1.31 1.82 -4.21
C VAL A 9 -0.86 3.25 -4.54
N LYS A 10 -1.11 3.70 -5.78
CA LYS A 10 -0.85 5.06 -6.25
C LYS A 10 -1.56 6.11 -5.40
N SER A 11 -2.86 5.96 -5.14
CA SER A 11 -3.62 6.95 -4.36
C SER A 11 -3.02 7.15 -2.96
N ILE A 12 -2.51 6.06 -2.37
CA ILE A 12 -1.86 6.09 -1.06
C ILE A 12 -0.52 6.79 -1.14
N LEU A 13 0.31 6.47 -2.14
CA LEU A 13 1.65 7.04 -2.29
C LEU A 13 1.63 8.50 -2.79
N ASP A 14 0.66 8.88 -3.61
CA ASP A 14 0.44 10.28 -4.01
C ASP A 14 0.09 11.14 -2.78
N ALA A 15 -0.75 10.63 -1.88
CA ALA A 15 -1.13 11.32 -0.65
C ALA A 15 -0.06 11.24 0.43
N TYR A 16 0.64 10.12 0.52
CA TYR A 16 1.64 9.79 1.54
C TYR A 16 2.83 9.05 0.92
N PRO A 17 3.81 9.76 0.33
CA PRO A 17 4.97 9.15 -0.32
C PRO A 17 5.77 8.24 0.62
N ASP A 18 5.80 8.58 1.90
CA ASP A 18 6.48 7.84 2.95
C ASP A 18 5.82 6.48 3.26
N ALA A 19 4.58 6.24 2.80
CA ALA A 19 3.87 4.97 3.03
C ALA A 19 4.56 3.78 2.34
N VAL A 20 5.49 4.03 1.41
CA VAL A 20 6.35 3.02 0.77
C VAL A 20 7.03 2.10 1.80
N GLN A 21 7.41 2.62 2.96
CA GLN A 21 8.06 1.86 4.03
C GLN A 21 7.15 0.79 4.65
N VAL A 22 5.84 1.06 4.66
CA VAL A 22 4.84 0.11 5.14
C VAL A 22 4.74 -1.05 4.15
N PHE A 23 4.65 -0.76 2.85
CA PHE A 23 4.67 -1.80 1.81
C PHE A 23 5.94 -2.66 1.88
N GLU A 24 7.12 -2.04 2.04
CA GLU A 24 8.39 -2.76 2.17
C GLU A 24 8.41 -3.69 3.41
N SER A 25 7.77 -3.28 4.51
CA SER A 25 7.68 -4.08 5.73
C SER A 25 6.78 -5.32 5.57
N HIS A 26 5.88 -5.30 4.59
CA HIS A 26 4.97 -6.38 4.23
C HIS A 26 5.46 -7.19 3.00
N GLY A 27 6.74 -7.04 2.63
CA GLY A 27 7.38 -7.84 1.60
C GLY A 27 7.30 -7.24 0.18
N VAL A 28 6.74 -6.04 0.02
CA VAL A 28 6.56 -5.40 -1.30
C VAL A 28 7.48 -4.20 -1.44
N ASN A 29 8.52 -4.33 -2.27
CA ASN A 29 9.37 -3.19 -2.62
C ASN A 29 8.77 -2.41 -3.80
N VAL A 30 7.86 -1.49 -3.50
CA VAL A 30 7.16 -0.69 -4.52
C VAL A 30 8.10 -0.01 -5.54
N PRO A 31 9.15 0.74 -5.15
CA PRO A 31 9.99 1.46 -6.12
C PRO A 31 10.86 0.54 -6.99
N CYS A 32 11.03 -0.74 -6.64
CA CYS A 32 11.78 -1.69 -7.44
C CYS A 32 10.91 -2.70 -8.19
N GLU A 33 9.73 -3.05 -7.66
CA GLU A 33 8.92 -4.17 -8.16
C GLU A 33 7.54 -3.75 -8.70
N CYS A 34 7.10 -2.51 -8.46
CA CYS A 34 5.82 -2.03 -8.95
C CYS A 34 6.02 -1.07 -10.13
N ASP A 35 5.76 -1.57 -11.35
CA ASP A 35 5.55 -0.73 -12.52
C ASP A 35 4.28 0.14 -12.38
N GLU A 36 4.11 1.15 -13.25
CA GLU A 36 2.93 2.05 -13.23
C GLU A 36 1.58 1.30 -13.22
N SER A 37 1.51 0.12 -13.84
CA SER A 37 0.30 -0.70 -13.84
C SER A 37 -0.05 -1.27 -12.46
N ILE A 38 0.95 -1.57 -11.64
CA ILE A 38 0.77 -2.06 -10.27
C ILE A 38 0.40 -0.91 -9.32
N LEU A 39 0.90 0.29 -9.59
CA LEU A 39 0.52 1.49 -8.82
C LEU A 39 -0.97 1.80 -8.98
N ASP A 40 -1.51 1.70 -10.19
CA ASP A 40 -2.95 1.89 -10.46
C ASP A 40 -3.81 0.66 -10.08
N THR A 41 -3.23 -0.38 -9.48
CA THR A 41 -3.94 -1.59 -9.03
C THR A 41 -4.48 -1.43 -7.60
N GLU A 42 -5.66 -2.00 -7.35
CA GLU A 42 -6.30 -2.06 -6.03
C GLU A 42 -5.52 -2.99 -5.08
N LEU A 43 -5.49 -2.65 -3.78
CA LEU A 43 -4.78 -3.44 -2.76
C LEU A 43 -5.22 -4.92 -2.74
N VAL A 44 -6.50 -5.20 -2.98
CA VAL A 44 -7.02 -6.58 -3.04
C VAL A 44 -6.35 -7.43 -4.11
N LEU A 45 -5.91 -6.82 -5.21
CA LEU A 45 -5.23 -7.51 -6.30
C LEU A 45 -3.74 -7.66 -6.03
N CYS A 46 -3.17 -6.85 -5.15
CA CYS A 46 -1.76 -6.96 -4.77
C CYS A 46 -1.46 -8.28 -4.03
N ASP A 47 -2.42 -8.87 -3.32
CA ASP A 47 -2.28 -10.20 -2.69
C ASP A 47 -2.00 -11.30 -3.74
N SER A 48 -2.59 -11.18 -4.93
CA SER A 48 -2.40 -12.14 -6.03
C SER A 48 -1.24 -11.79 -6.96
N MET A 49 -0.78 -10.55 -6.96
CA MET A 49 0.22 -10.04 -7.91
C MET A 49 1.58 -9.74 -7.29
N CYS A 50 1.66 -9.61 -5.96
CA CYS A 50 2.86 -9.25 -5.22
C CYS A 50 3.13 -10.27 -4.09
N HIS A 51 4.33 -10.21 -3.50
CA HIS A 51 4.71 -11.01 -2.34
C HIS A 51 4.13 -10.45 -1.03
N ILE A 52 2.86 -10.03 -1.03
CA ILE A 52 2.20 -9.62 0.20
C ILE A 52 1.98 -10.87 1.05
N ASP A 53 2.58 -10.89 2.24
CA ASP A 53 2.40 -11.99 3.17
C ASP A 53 0.99 -11.96 3.82
N ASP A 54 0.43 -10.78 4.06
CA ASP A 54 -0.88 -10.58 4.69
C ASP A 54 -1.52 -9.24 4.30
N LEU A 55 -2.56 -9.29 3.45
CA LEU A 55 -3.27 -8.12 2.97
C LEU A 55 -4.01 -7.35 4.09
N GLU A 56 -4.62 -8.07 5.04
CA GLU A 56 -5.37 -7.44 6.14
C GLU A 56 -4.41 -6.66 7.06
N ALA A 57 -3.24 -7.23 7.33
CA ALA A 57 -2.20 -6.58 8.09
C ALA A 57 -1.66 -5.33 7.37
N LEU A 58 -1.44 -5.42 6.05
CA LEU A 58 -1.01 -4.27 5.25
C LEU A 58 -2.02 -3.12 5.30
N ILE A 59 -3.31 -3.40 5.08
CA ILE A 59 -4.37 -2.37 5.12
C ILE A 59 -4.42 -1.71 6.49
N ARG A 60 -4.35 -2.51 7.56
CA ARG A 60 -4.37 -2.01 8.94
C ARG A 60 -3.17 -1.10 9.24
N ASP A 61 -1.97 -1.50 8.84
CA ASP A 61 -0.77 -0.72 9.10
C ASP A 61 -0.72 0.56 8.25
N LEU A 62 -1.20 0.51 7.01
CA LEU A 62 -1.40 1.69 6.17
C LEU A 62 -2.41 2.65 6.79
N GLN A 63 -3.54 2.14 7.28
CA GLN A 63 -4.54 2.94 7.97
C GLN A 63 -3.92 3.67 9.17
N LEU A 64 -3.24 2.93 10.06
CA LEU A 64 -2.55 3.50 11.22
C LEU A 64 -1.48 4.53 10.83
N PHE A 65 -0.72 4.27 9.76
CA PHE A 65 0.29 5.19 9.26
C PHE A 65 -0.33 6.51 8.80
N THR A 66 -1.41 6.45 8.02
CA THR A 66 -2.09 7.67 7.53
C THR A 66 -2.76 8.46 8.64
N GLU A 67 -3.29 7.79 9.68
CA GLU A 67 -3.83 8.45 10.87
C GLU A 67 -2.75 9.17 11.67
N ASN A 68 -1.57 8.56 11.85
CA ASN A 68 -0.45 9.18 12.56
C ASN A 68 0.19 10.36 11.82
N LYS A 69 0.13 10.38 10.48
CA LYS A 69 0.63 11.50 9.65
C LYS A 69 -0.41 12.62 9.47
N GLY A 70 -1.69 12.35 9.77
CA GLY A 70 -2.79 13.31 9.68
C GLY A 70 -2.97 14.21 10.91
N VAL A 71 -2.04 14.17 11.87
CA VAL A 71 -2.02 14.97 13.11
C VAL A 71 -0.91 16.02 13.06
#